data_AF-U6MTF1-F1
#
_entry.id   AF-U6MTF1-F1
#
_cell.length_a   1.000
_cell.length_b   1.000
_cell.length_c   1.000
_cell.angle_alpha   90.00
_cell.angle_beta   90.00
_cell.angle_gamma   90.00
#
_symmetry.space_group_name_H-M   'P 1'
#
loop_
_entity.id
_entity.type
_entity.pdbx_description
1 polymer ?
#
loop_
_entity_poly.entity_id
_entity_poly.type
_entity_poly.pdbx_seq_one_letter_code
_entity_poly.pdbx_strand_id
1 'polypeptide(L)'
;AAAAAAAAAAAAAVVVVVGDSGFLSLRLLPLETQLLAFAADGSARLFNCRTADCAAQLPPLHTDKVWALDLWGCAAASAGADGRLCVWRDVTKEAAAAKKLEALEEQQQLAAVQQLEAMGRSSEVLRLLLRLRKKHLAAAFIKRQLVAAAARCLDTRVPAALVRRADARGLLQLLLEQQQLQQLQQQQQRELQRTLQQQLQQQQQQQPQGACEDTDWGALVKCLDTSEAKTLLGFAAEWAAAPATAAAAHGLLHLLLRSRSLDALLSSSSSSSSSSSSSSKELWGKKLSIGGKPAAEVLQVLLLLANRQERRVAALLEKSYLLDLLLPTAAVVQQELQQLLQPLQQQQQQQQQQQQQQKGKKQKKAAAAVAATAAAEEPGSKKKKRKLQQQQQQQQEQQQQQQEQQQQQQQQLLSAEALEPHFAAEFTQRCLYGELQI
;
A
#
# COMPACT_ATOMS: atom_id res chain seq x y z
N ALA A 1 54.54 -24.32 38.00
CA ALA A 1 53.93 -25.47 37.28
C ALA A 1 52.53 -25.16 36.72
N ALA A 2 52.24 -23.92 36.30
CA ALA A 2 50.98 -23.53 35.64
C ALA A 2 51.24 -22.60 34.44
N ALA A 3 52.33 -22.87 33.70
CA ALA A 3 52.74 -22.10 32.52
C ALA A 3 53.17 -23.01 31.34
N ALA A 4 52.82 -24.30 31.37
CA ALA A 4 53.34 -25.29 30.42
C ALA A 4 52.25 -26.11 29.69
N ALA A 5 51.03 -25.59 29.56
CA ALA A 5 49.93 -26.32 28.90
C ALA A 5 49.03 -25.42 28.03
N ALA A 6 49.64 -24.53 27.24
CA ALA A 6 48.98 -23.85 26.13
C ALA A 6 49.83 -23.99 24.85
N ALA A 7 50.39 -25.18 24.63
CA ALA A 7 50.78 -25.61 23.29
C ALA A 7 49.49 -25.79 22.50
N ALA A 8 48.98 -24.67 21.97
CA ALA A 8 47.89 -24.65 21.03
C ALA A 8 48.27 -25.57 19.88
N ALA A 9 47.55 -26.68 19.75
CA ALA A 9 47.55 -27.47 18.53
C ALA A 9 47.20 -26.49 17.40
N ALA A 10 48.22 -26.03 16.68
CA ALA A 10 48.07 -25.31 15.43
C ALA A 10 47.49 -26.32 14.45
N ALA A 11 46.17 -26.51 14.51
CA ALA A 11 45.43 -27.25 13.52
C ALA A 11 45.68 -26.53 12.21
N ALA A 12 46.58 -27.08 11.40
CA ALA A 12 46.83 -26.63 10.05
C ALA A 12 45.54 -26.88 9.27
N ALA A 13 44.69 -25.86 9.18
CA ALA A 13 43.50 -25.89 8.37
C ALA A 13 43.96 -25.81 6.90
N VAL A 14 44.00 -26.96 6.24
CA VAL A 14 44.23 -27.04 4.80
C VAL A 14 42.93 -26.65 4.12
N VAL A 15 42.88 -25.44 3.58
CA VAL A 15 41.78 -24.99 2.73
C VAL A 15 42.13 -25.33 1.29
N VAL A 16 41.34 -26.20 0.67
CA VAL A 16 41.50 -26.57 -0.75
C VAL A 16 40.61 -25.64 -1.58
N VAL A 17 41.24 -24.85 -2.45
CA VAL A 17 40.54 -24.00 -3.40
C VAL A 17 40.45 -24.75 -4.74
N VAL A 18 39.24 -25.04 -5.19
CA VAL A 18 38.98 -25.75 -6.45
C VAL A 18 38.58 -24.75 -7.52
N GLY A 19 39.27 -24.79 -8.66
CA GLY A 19 38.95 -24.01 -9.87
C GLY A 19 38.72 -24.94 -11.06
N ASP A 20 38.09 -24.41 -12.10
CA ASP A 20 37.79 -25.16 -13.35
C ASP A 20 39.07 -25.51 -14.13
N SER A 21 40.14 -24.77 -13.89
CA SER A 21 41.47 -24.95 -14.47
C SER A 21 42.55 -24.80 -13.39
N GLY A 22 43.71 -25.41 -13.61
CA GLY A 22 44.82 -25.36 -12.67
C GLY A 22 45.35 -23.95 -12.47
N PHE A 23 45.56 -23.55 -11.22
CA PHE A 23 46.19 -22.27 -10.88
C PHE A 23 47.70 -22.37 -11.08
N LEU A 24 48.27 -21.46 -11.88
CA LEU A 24 49.70 -21.44 -12.19
C LEU A 24 50.47 -20.49 -11.26
N SER A 25 49.81 -19.44 -10.79
CA SER A 25 50.42 -18.42 -9.96
C SER A 25 49.46 -17.96 -8.89
N LEU A 26 49.96 -17.85 -7.65
CA LEU A 26 49.21 -17.48 -6.46
C LEU A 26 50.06 -16.48 -5.67
N ARG A 27 49.44 -15.37 -5.23
CA ARG A 27 50.07 -14.44 -4.30
C ARG A 27 49.08 -14.02 -3.21
N LEU A 28 49.57 -14.01 -1.97
CA LEU A 28 48.83 -13.49 -0.83
C LEU A 28 48.92 -11.96 -0.82
N LEU A 29 47.78 -11.28 -0.72
CA LEU A 29 47.76 -9.81 -0.61
C LEU A 29 48.27 -9.37 0.77
N PRO A 30 48.89 -8.17 0.88
CA PRO A 30 49.52 -7.70 2.12
C PRO A 30 48.58 -7.46 3.31
N LEU A 31 47.25 -7.52 3.11
CA LEU A 31 46.25 -7.52 4.18
C LEU A 31 45.90 -8.93 4.69
N GLU A 32 46.68 -9.95 4.28
CA GLU A 32 46.71 -11.36 4.74
C GLU A 32 45.37 -12.11 4.77
N THR A 33 44.32 -11.54 4.20
CA THR A 33 42.96 -12.09 4.23
C THR A 33 42.48 -12.52 2.85
N GLN A 34 43.21 -12.17 1.81
CA GLN A 34 42.85 -12.42 0.43
C GLN A 34 44.03 -12.95 -0.38
N LEU A 35 43.72 -13.83 -1.31
CA LEU A 35 44.68 -14.49 -2.18
C LEU A 35 44.29 -14.24 -3.63
N LEU A 36 45.22 -13.70 -4.41
CA LEU A 36 45.05 -13.51 -5.85
C LEU A 36 45.63 -14.70 -6.58
N ALA A 37 44.78 -15.35 -7.39
CA ALA A 37 45.08 -16.56 -8.12
C ALA A 37 44.91 -16.34 -9.62
N PHE A 38 45.88 -16.77 -10.41
CA PHE A 38 45.78 -16.82 -11.87
C PHE A 38 45.68 -18.26 -12.33
N ALA A 39 44.61 -18.53 -13.07
CA ALA A 39 44.36 -19.80 -13.69
C ALA A 39 45.12 -19.93 -15.03
N ALA A 40 45.31 -21.16 -15.49
CA ALA A 40 46.00 -21.46 -16.74
C ALA A 40 45.29 -20.89 -17.99
N ASP A 41 44.01 -20.54 -17.87
CA ASP A 41 43.21 -19.90 -18.91
C ASP A 41 43.38 -18.38 -19.00
N GLY A 42 44.26 -17.79 -18.16
CA GLY A 42 44.47 -16.34 -18.10
C GLY A 42 43.44 -15.60 -17.25
N SER A 43 42.47 -16.31 -16.66
CA SER A 43 41.52 -15.70 -15.72
C SER A 43 42.15 -15.49 -14.36
N ALA A 44 41.81 -14.37 -13.72
CA ALA A 44 42.27 -14.05 -12.37
C ALA A 44 41.10 -14.07 -11.39
N ARG A 45 41.28 -14.73 -10.25
CA ARG A 45 40.27 -14.88 -9.21
C ARG A 45 40.87 -14.44 -7.87
N LEU A 46 40.09 -13.68 -7.12
CA LEU A 46 40.41 -13.22 -5.78
C LEU A 46 39.66 -14.09 -4.78
N PHE A 47 40.38 -14.78 -3.90
CA PHE A 47 39.82 -15.64 -2.88
C PHE A 47 39.95 -15.01 -1.50
N ASN A 48 38.95 -15.22 -0.64
CA ASN A 48 39.08 -14.90 0.78
C ASN A 48 39.67 -16.11 1.52
N CYS A 49 40.83 -15.92 2.15
CA CYS A 49 41.53 -17.01 2.85
C CYS A 49 40.74 -17.59 4.02
N ARG A 50 39.81 -16.81 4.61
CA ARG A 50 39.01 -17.25 5.76
C ARG A 50 37.79 -18.08 5.37
N THR A 51 37.11 -17.70 4.29
CA THR A 51 35.87 -18.37 3.88
C THR A 51 36.07 -19.33 2.72
N ALA A 52 37.26 -19.32 2.09
CA ALA A 52 37.56 -20.04 0.85
C ALA A 52 36.70 -19.62 -0.36
N ASP A 53 35.87 -18.60 -0.22
CA ASP A 53 34.99 -18.15 -1.30
C ASP A 53 35.73 -17.28 -2.30
N CYS A 54 35.32 -17.38 -3.56
CA CYS A 54 35.74 -16.45 -4.62
C CYS A 54 35.07 -15.08 -4.38
N ALA A 55 35.85 -14.11 -3.91
CA ALA A 55 35.40 -12.76 -3.62
C ALA A 55 35.16 -11.93 -4.90
N ALA A 56 35.98 -12.15 -5.93
CA ALA A 56 35.82 -11.49 -7.22
C ALA A 56 36.49 -12.29 -8.34
N GLN A 57 35.87 -12.29 -9.51
CA GLN A 57 36.49 -12.73 -10.76
C GLN A 57 36.86 -11.50 -11.58
N LEU A 58 38.14 -11.35 -11.88
CA LEU A 58 38.65 -10.26 -12.70
C LEU A 58 38.43 -10.60 -14.18
N PRO A 59 38.18 -9.58 -15.03
CA PRO A 59 38.04 -9.81 -16.46
C PRO A 59 39.33 -10.43 -17.04
N PRO A 60 39.21 -11.40 -17.97
CA PRO A 60 40.37 -12.04 -18.58
C PRO A 60 41.12 -11.02 -19.46
N LEU A 61 42.25 -10.53 -18.95
CA LEU A 61 43.10 -9.57 -19.63
C LEU A 61 44.21 -10.25 -20.44
N HIS A 62 44.68 -11.41 -19.97
CA HIS A 62 45.61 -12.26 -20.69
C HIS A 62 44.86 -13.26 -21.56
N THR A 63 45.38 -13.50 -22.77
CA THR A 63 44.79 -14.48 -23.71
C THR A 63 45.37 -15.89 -23.53
N ASP A 64 46.42 -16.03 -22.72
CA ASP A 64 47.15 -17.28 -22.49
C ASP A 64 47.65 -17.34 -21.03
N LYS A 65 48.40 -18.40 -20.69
CA LYS A 65 48.93 -18.71 -19.36
C LYS A 65 49.68 -17.53 -18.73
N VAL A 66 49.37 -17.24 -17.46
CA VAL A 66 50.09 -16.25 -16.66
C VAL A 66 51.20 -16.94 -15.87
N TRP A 67 52.44 -16.54 -16.14
CA TRP A 67 53.63 -17.19 -15.58
C TRP A 67 54.16 -16.48 -14.33
N ALA A 68 54.02 -15.16 -14.29
CA ALA A 68 54.53 -14.36 -13.19
C ALA A 68 53.44 -13.44 -12.64
N LEU A 69 53.35 -13.42 -11.32
CA LEU A 69 52.56 -12.45 -10.56
C LEU A 69 53.45 -11.88 -9.46
N ASP A 70 53.52 -10.56 -9.41
CA ASP A 70 54.16 -9.85 -8.32
C ASP A 70 53.25 -8.78 -7.72
N LEU A 71 53.49 -8.47 -6.45
CA LEU A 71 52.71 -7.50 -5.68
C LEU A 71 53.62 -6.37 -5.22
N TRP A 72 53.19 -5.13 -5.47
CA TRP A 72 53.89 -3.93 -5.02
C TRP A 72 52.91 -2.97 -4.35
N GLY A 73 52.94 -2.94 -3.01
CA GLY A 73 52.01 -2.14 -2.21
C GLY A 73 50.55 -2.57 -2.47
N CYS A 74 49.74 -1.66 -3.01
CA CYS A 74 48.35 -1.92 -3.40
C CYS A 74 48.17 -2.21 -4.91
N ALA A 75 49.27 -2.41 -5.63
CA ALA A 75 49.27 -2.78 -7.04
C ALA A 75 49.75 -4.22 -7.22
N ALA A 76 49.26 -4.87 -8.27
CA ALA A 76 49.78 -6.15 -8.74
C ALA A 76 50.26 -6.01 -10.18
N ALA A 77 51.29 -6.76 -10.56
CA ALA A 77 51.75 -6.87 -11.93
C ALA A 77 51.68 -8.33 -12.35
N SER A 78 51.01 -8.62 -13.47
CA SER A 78 50.96 -9.95 -14.07
C SER A 78 51.63 -9.94 -15.44
N ALA A 79 52.37 -11.01 -15.75
CA ALA A 79 52.98 -11.21 -17.06
C ALA A 79 52.54 -12.57 -17.65
N GLY A 80 51.99 -12.52 -18.86
CA GLY A 80 51.46 -13.68 -19.57
C GLY A 80 52.39 -14.20 -20.68
N ALA A 81 52.13 -15.42 -21.13
CA ALA A 81 52.77 -16.03 -22.31
C ALA A 81 52.44 -15.26 -23.61
N ASP A 82 51.36 -14.48 -23.57
CA ASP A 82 50.90 -13.58 -24.63
C ASP A 82 51.82 -12.35 -24.84
N GLY A 83 52.90 -12.24 -24.07
CA GLY A 83 53.84 -11.12 -24.13
C GLY A 83 53.29 -9.82 -23.56
N ARG A 84 52.16 -9.86 -22.85
CA ARG A 84 51.56 -8.69 -22.20
C ARG A 84 51.95 -8.62 -20.74
N LEU A 85 52.14 -7.40 -20.26
CA LEU A 85 52.28 -7.08 -18.85
C LEU A 85 51.09 -6.22 -18.42
N CYS A 86 50.32 -6.68 -17.45
CA CYS A 86 49.15 -5.98 -16.94
C CYS A 86 49.42 -5.49 -15.52
N VAL A 87 49.17 -4.21 -15.28
CA VAL A 87 49.25 -3.59 -13.95
C VAL A 87 47.85 -3.40 -13.40
N TRP A 88 47.61 -3.99 -12.23
CA TRP A 88 46.36 -3.95 -11.50
C TRP A 88 46.49 -2.96 -10.36
N ARG A 89 45.49 -2.10 -10.18
CA ARG A 89 45.40 -1.17 -9.05
C ARG A 89 44.18 -1.53 -8.21
N ASP A 90 44.37 -1.63 -6.89
CA ASP A 90 43.25 -1.77 -5.97
C ASP A 90 42.40 -0.48 -5.96
N VAL A 91 41.17 -0.58 -6.49
CA VAL A 91 40.16 0.49 -6.50
C VAL A 91 39.04 0.23 -5.49
N THR A 92 39.15 -0.76 -4.61
CA THR A 92 38.07 -1.13 -3.67
C THR A 92 37.71 0.01 -2.74
N LYS A 93 38.71 0.70 -2.17
CA LYS A 93 38.50 1.85 -1.28
C LYS A 93 37.88 3.04 -2.02
N GLU A 94 38.33 3.31 -3.24
CA GLU A 94 37.81 4.39 -4.08
C GLU A 94 36.36 4.09 -4.51
N ALA A 95 36.08 2.87 -4.94
CA ALA A 95 34.73 2.44 -5.29
C ALA A 95 33.79 2.43 -4.08
N ALA A 96 34.26 2.02 -2.90
CA ALA A 96 33.47 2.08 -1.67
C ALA A 96 33.19 3.52 -1.23
N ALA A 97 34.18 4.43 -1.35
CA ALA A 97 34.00 5.85 -1.08
C ALA A 97 33.03 6.49 -2.09
N ALA A 98 33.17 6.18 -3.38
CA ALA A 98 32.27 6.64 -4.44
C ALA A 98 30.84 6.18 -4.21
N LYS A 99 30.62 4.90 -3.87
CA LYS A 99 29.29 4.38 -3.52
C LYS A 99 28.67 5.07 -2.30
N LYS A 100 29.48 5.38 -1.27
CA LYS A 100 29.00 6.13 -0.10
C LYS A 100 28.62 7.56 -0.46
N LEU A 101 29.40 8.22 -1.31
CA LEU A 101 29.10 9.57 -1.80
C LEU A 101 27.79 9.56 -2.61
N GLU A 102 27.65 8.62 -3.55
CA GLU A 102 26.44 8.46 -4.37
C GLU A 102 25.21 8.19 -3.48
N ALA A 103 25.31 7.32 -2.48
CA ALA A 103 24.23 7.06 -1.54
C ALA A 103 23.83 8.31 -0.71
N LEU A 104 24.81 9.12 -0.29
CA LEU A 104 24.54 10.39 0.40
C LEU A 104 23.87 11.41 -0.52
N GLU A 105 24.31 11.53 -1.76
CA GLU A 105 23.69 12.40 -2.76
C GLU A 105 22.25 11.97 -3.07
N GLU A 106 21.99 10.67 -3.24
CA GLU A 106 20.63 10.15 -3.41
C GLU A 106 19.76 10.46 -2.19
N GLN A 107 20.29 10.29 -0.97
CA GLN A 107 19.56 10.63 0.25
C GLN A 107 19.23 12.12 0.34
N GLN A 108 20.17 12.99 -0.02
CA GLN A 108 19.95 14.45 -0.07
C GLN A 108 18.88 14.81 -1.11
N GLN A 109 18.90 14.18 -2.28
CA GLN A 109 17.90 14.39 -3.33
C GLN A 109 16.50 13.94 -2.89
N LEU A 110 16.38 12.83 -2.16
CA LEU A 110 15.11 12.37 -1.59
C LEU A 110 14.57 13.32 -0.51
N ALA A 111 15.46 13.84 0.34
CA ALA A 111 15.09 14.85 1.34
C ALA A 111 14.60 16.14 0.66
N ALA A 112 15.23 16.56 -0.44
CA ALA A 112 14.78 17.71 -1.23
C ALA A 112 13.39 17.47 -1.84
N VAL A 113 13.11 16.28 -2.37
CA VAL A 113 11.76 15.92 -2.85
C VAL A 113 10.71 16.04 -1.75
N GLN A 114 11.01 15.55 -0.54
CA GLN A 114 10.09 15.63 0.61
C GLN A 114 9.84 17.07 1.05
N GLN A 115 10.88 17.91 1.07
CA GLN A 115 10.75 19.34 1.37
C GLN A 115 9.86 20.07 0.37
N LEU A 116 10.08 19.83 -0.93
CA LEU A 116 9.26 20.43 -1.99
C LEU A 116 7.80 19.94 -1.93
N GLU A 117 7.59 18.68 -1.56
CA GLU A 117 6.26 18.12 -1.33
C GLU A 117 5.57 18.79 -0.13
N ALA A 118 6.29 19.01 0.98
CA ALA A 118 5.78 19.71 2.16
C ALA A 118 5.44 21.19 1.88
N MET A 119 6.19 21.82 0.97
CA MET A 119 5.91 23.18 0.49
C MET A 119 4.75 23.25 -0.52
N GLY A 120 4.18 22.11 -0.94
CA GLY A 120 3.12 22.06 -1.95
C GLY A 120 3.58 22.39 -3.37
N ARG A 121 4.90 22.42 -3.63
CA ARG A 121 5.47 22.76 -4.94
C ARG A 121 5.51 21.55 -5.87
N SER A 122 4.33 21.06 -6.24
CA SER A 122 4.17 19.83 -7.03
C SER A 122 4.88 19.84 -8.39
N SER A 123 5.03 21.02 -9.02
CA SER A 123 5.74 21.19 -10.30
C SER A 123 7.24 20.93 -10.16
N GLU A 124 7.87 21.49 -9.13
CA GLU A 124 9.29 21.31 -8.83
C GLU A 124 9.58 19.86 -8.41
N VAL A 125 8.67 19.26 -7.62
CA VAL A 125 8.73 17.83 -7.25
C VAL A 125 8.75 16.95 -8.51
N LEU A 126 7.81 17.15 -9.43
CA LEU A 126 7.73 16.31 -10.63
C LEU A 126 8.97 16.48 -11.52
N ARG A 127 9.44 17.72 -11.74
CA ARG A 127 10.66 17.99 -12.51
C ARG A 127 11.88 17.33 -11.88
N LEU A 128 12.04 17.43 -10.56
CA LEU A 128 13.14 16.79 -9.85
C LEU A 128 13.06 15.26 -9.99
N LEU A 129 11.89 14.65 -9.80
CA LEU A 129 11.69 13.21 -9.96
C LEU A 129 11.96 12.72 -11.39
N LEU A 130 11.60 13.50 -12.41
CA LEU A 130 11.90 13.21 -13.81
C LEU A 130 13.40 13.30 -14.10
N ARG A 131 14.08 14.32 -13.56
CA ARG A 131 15.54 14.50 -13.70
C ARG A 131 16.32 13.37 -13.03
N LEU A 132 15.88 12.93 -11.86
CA LEU A 132 16.47 11.80 -11.13
C LEU A 132 16.12 10.43 -11.71
N ARG A 133 15.20 10.39 -12.69
CA ARG A 133 14.65 9.16 -13.28
C ARG A 133 14.13 8.13 -12.26
N LYS A 134 13.68 8.59 -11.07
CA LYS A 134 13.16 7.72 -9.99
C LYS A 134 11.69 7.39 -10.27
N LYS A 135 11.46 6.48 -11.22
CA LYS A 135 10.13 6.12 -11.74
C LYS A 135 9.10 5.72 -10.67
N HIS A 136 9.51 4.98 -9.64
CA HIS A 136 8.58 4.50 -8.60
C HIS A 136 8.05 5.65 -7.73
N LEU A 137 8.91 6.61 -7.40
CA LEU A 137 8.54 7.78 -6.62
C LEU A 137 7.65 8.72 -7.44
N ALA A 138 7.96 8.91 -8.72
CA ALA A 138 7.10 9.67 -9.64
C ALA A 138 5.70 9.04 -9.76
N ALA A 139 5.61 7.71 -9.89
CA ALA A 139 4.33 7.00 -9.93
C ALA A 139 3.52 7.19 -8.63
N ALA A 140 4.17 7.02 -7.48
CA ALA A 140 3.52 7.17 -6.18
C ALA A 140 3.06 8.61 -5.94
N PHE A 141 3.86 9.61 -6.35
CA PHE A 141 3.49 11.01 -6.28
C PHE A 141 2.28 11.32 -7.17
N ILE A 142 2.31 10.94 -8.46
CA ILE A 142 1.20 11.17 -9.39
C ILE A 142 -0.07 10.45 -8.94
N LYS A 143 0.03 9.22 -8.44
CA LYS A 143 -1.12 8.47 -7.91
C LYS A 143 -1.78 9.21 -6.75
N ARG A 144 -1.00 9.66 -5.76
CA ARG A 144 -1.52 10.43 -4.61
C ARG A 144 -2.24 11.70 -5.08
N GLN A 145 -1.67 12.38 -6.06
CA GLN A 145 -2.20 13.61 -6.60
C GLN A 145 -3.45 13.43 -7.45
N LEU A 146 -3.51 12.38 -8.29
CA LEU A 146 -4.72 12.04 -9.05
C LEU A 146 -5.86 11.60 -8.13
N VAL A 147 -5.58 10.84 -7.07
CA VAL A 147 -6.59 10.49 -6.06
C VAL A 147 -7.10 11.74 -5.35
N ALA A 148 -6.21 12.66 -4.96
CA ALA A 148 -6.60 13.94 -4.37
C ALA A 148 -7.45 14.79 -5.33
N ALA A 149 -7.08 14.86 -6.62
CA ALA A 149 -7.86 15.57 -7.64
C ALA A 149 -9.23 14.91 -7.88
N ALA A 150 -9.30 13.58 -7.97
CA ALA A 150 -10.54 12.84 -8.14
C ALA A 150 -11.47 13.02 -6.93
N ALA A 151 -10.94 12.99 -5.71
CA ALA A 151 -11.70 13.24 -4.49
C ALA A 151 -12.36 14.64 -4.51
N ARG A 152 -11.66 15.65 -5.03
CA ARG A 152 -12.21 17.01 -5.19
C ARG A 152 -13.32 17.08 -6.24
N CYS A 153 -13.17 16.39 -7.36
CA CYS A 153 -14.22 16.31 -8.39
C CYS A 153 -15.47 15.58 -7.89
N LEU A 154 -15.31 14.59 -7.00
CA LEU A 154 -16.43 13.89 -6.38
C LEU A 154 -17.12 14.70 -5.27
N ASP A 155 -16.46 15.73 -4.72
CA ASP A 155 -17.02 16.59 -3.66
C ASP A 155 -17.93 17.71 -4.20
N THR A 156 -18.21 17.73 -5.50
CA THR A 156 -19.13 18.72 -6.08
C THR A 156 -20.59 18.32 -5.90
N ARG A 157 -21.24 18.85 -4.87
CA ARG A 157 -22.60 19.47 -4.88
C ARG A 157 -23.75 18.83 -5.71
N VAL A 158 -23.76 17.52 -5.96
CA VAL A 158 -24.90 16.81 -6.58
C VAL A 158 -25.91 16.41 -5.50
N PRO A 159 -27.20 16.78 -5.57
CA PRO A 159 -28.20 16.45 -4.54
C PRO A 159 -28.44 14.94 -4.37
N ALA A 160 -28.15 14.12 -5.38
CA ALA A 160 -28.17 12.65 -5.24
C ALA A 160 -27.08 12.12 -4.28
N ALA A 161 -25.97 12.83 -4.09
CA ALA A 161 -24.97 12.52 -3.07
C ALA A 161 -25.42 12.96 -1.67
N LEU A 162 -26.33 13.94 -1.55
CA LEU A 162 -26.95 14.35 -0.28
C LEU A 162 -27.96 13.33 0.23
N VAL A 163 -28.74 12.71 -0.66
CA VAL A 163 -29.68 11.61 -0.30
C VAL A 163 -28.91 10.39 0.21
N ARG A 164 -27.80 10.01 -0.46
CA ARG A 164 -26.90 8.97 0.07
C ARG A 164 -26.17 9.38 1.35
N ARG A 165 -25.92 10.67 1.58
CA ARG A 165 -25.34 11.21 2.84
C ARG A 165 -26.33 11.17 4.02
N ALA A 166 -27.64 11.19 3.78
CA ALA A 166 -28.65 11.10 4.84
C ALA A 166 -28.78 9.65 5.35
N ASP A 167 -28.83 8.68 4.45
CA ASP A 167 -28.84 7.25 4.81
C ASP A 167 -27.46 6.79 5.34
N ALA A 168 -26.39 7.30 4.75
CA ALA A 168 -25.05 7.12 5.30
C ALA A 168 -24.88 7.82 6.65
N ARG A 169 -25.63 8.88 7.00
CA ARG A 169 -25.55 9.51 8.34
C ARG A 169 -26.12 8.61 9.43
N GLY A 170 -27.21 7.89 9.15
CA GLY A 170 -27.76 6.89 10.08
C GLY A 170 -26.81 5.72 10.31
N LEU A 171 -26.24 5.17 9.23
CA LEU A 171 -25.20 4.13 9.33
C LEU A 171 -23.89 4.66 9.92
N LEU A 172 -23.51 5.91 9.64
CA LEU A 172 -22.35 6.56 10.26
C LEU A 172 -22.59 6.83 11.73
N GLN A 173 -23.82 7.00 12.23
CA GLN A 173 -24.05 7.21 13.67
C GLN A 173 -23.84 5.90 14.46
N LEU A 174 -24.31 4.78 13.92
CA LEU A 174 -24.01 3.44 14.44
C LEU A 174 -22.54 3.05 14.28
N LEU A 175 -21.94 3.37 13.14
CA LEU A 175 -20.52 3.17 12.90
C LEU A 175 -19.67 4.14 13.72
N LEU A 176 -20.18 5.33 14.09
CA LEU A 176 -19.53 6.29 14.98
C LEU A 176 -19.54 5.80 16.43
N GLU A 177 -20.61 5.13 16.89
CA GLU A 177 -20.62 4.46 18.20
C GLU A 177 -19.64 3.27 18.22
N GLN A 178 -19.65 2.43 17.17
CA GLN A 178 -18.66 1.35 17.05
C GLN A 178 -17.22 1.91 16.94
N GLN A 179 -17.06 3.01 16.21
CA GLN A 179 -15.80 3.72 16.07
C GLN A 179 -15.40 4.44 17.37
N GLN A 180 -16.32 4.88 18.22
CA GLN A 180 -15.97 5.44 19.53
C GLN A 180 -15.37 4.36 20.44
N LEU A 181 -15.93 3.15 20.42
CA LEU A 181 -15.35 1.98 21.07
C LEU A 181 -13.96 1.63 20.50
N GLN A 182 -13.81 1.69 19.18
CA GLN A 182 -12.52 1.48 18.53
C GLN A 182 -11.52 2.63 18.76
N GLN A 183 -12.01 3.86 18.93
CA GLN A 183 -11.22 5.06 19.24
C GLN A 183 -10.71 5.00 20.67
N LEU A 184 -11.47 4.42 21.60
CA LEU A 184 -10.99 4.18 22.96
C LEU A 184 -9.82 3.17 22.95
N GLN A 185 -9.92 2.12 22.12
CA GLN A 185 -8.84 1.15 21.92
C GLN A 185 -7.64 1.76 21.18
N GLN A 186 -7.89 2.63 20.20
CA GLN A 186 -6.85 3.39 19.50
C GLN A 186 -6.25 4.49 20.38
N GLN A 187 -6.97 5.06 21.34
CA GLN A 187 -6.40 6.05 22.26
C GLN A 187 -5.32 5.39 23.12
N GLN A 188 -5.56 4.16 23.60
CA GLN A 188 -4.53 3.41 24.31
C GLN A 188 -3.31 3.10 23.43
N GLN A 189 -3.50 2.75 22.15
CA GLN A 189 -2.38 2.54 21.23
C GLN A 189 -1.69 3.86 20.81
N ARG A 190 -2.44 4.95 20.70
CA ARG A 190 -1.92 6.29 20.38
C ARG A 190 -1.15 6.90 21.52
N GLU A 191 -1.47 6.58 22.77
CA GLU A 191 -0.64 6.99 23.90
C GLU A 191 0.70 6.25 23.89
N LEU A 192 0.68 4.94 23.57
CA LEU A 192 1.88 4.12 23.42
C LEU A 192 2.73 4.53 22.21
N GLN A 193 2.10 5.01 21.13
CA GLN A 193 2.80 5.60 20.00
C GLN A 193 3.22 7.05 20.26
N ARG A 194 2.49 7.85 21.05
CA ARG A 194 2.87 9.21 21.41
C ARG A 194 4.14 9.21 22.25
N THR A 195 4.33 8.25 23.13
CA THR A 195 5.59 8.09 23.89
C THR A 195 6.74 7.70 22.96
N LEU A 196 6.53 6.80 22.00
CA LEU A 196 7.55 6.44 21.00
C LEU A 196 7.85 7.60 20.02
N GLN A 197 6.82 8.35 19.64
CA GLN A 197 6.90 9.44 18.67
C GLN A 197 7.41 10.74 19.30
N GLN A 198 7.22 10.97 20.60
CA GLN A 198 7.90 12.05 21.32
C GLN A 198 9.42 11.83 21.40
N GLN A 199 9.87 10.57 21.51
CA GLN A 199 11.30 10.23 21.36
C GLN A 199 11.84 10.52 19.95
N LEU A 200 11.03 10.35 18.90
CA LEU A 200 11.40 10.68 17.51
C LEU A 200 11.23 12.17 17.17
N GLN A 201 10.27 12.88 17.77
CA GLN A 201 10.00 14.30 17.50
C GLN A 201 11.02 15.24 18.15
N GLN A 202 11.66 14.85 19.26
CA GLN A 202 12.84 15.58 19.74
C GLN A 202 14.01 15.53 18.73
N GLN A 203 14.00 14.60 17.76
CA GLN A 203 14.96 14.58 16.66
C GLN A 203 14.51 15.35 15.39
N GLN A 204 13.24 15.78 15.27
CA GLN A 204 12.70 16.28 13.99
C GLN A 204 11.96 17.63 14.00
N GLN A 205 11.83 18.33 15.13
CA GLN A 205 11.20 19.66 15.13
C GLN A 205 12.06 20.71 14.42
N GLN A 206 11.92 20.80 13.10
CA GLN A 206 11.81 22.04 12.30
C GLN A 206 11.24 21.69 10.91
N GLN A 207 9.91 21.61 10.71
CA GLN A 207 9.29 21.91 9.39
C GLN A 207 7.84 22.45 9.51
N PRO A 208 7.42 23.41 8.65
CA PRO A 208 6.11 24.09 8.73
C PRO A 208 5.02 23.42 7.88
N GLN A 209 3.77 23.46 8.35
CA GLN A 209 2.56 23.03 7.62
C GLN A 209 2.11 24.13 6.65
N GLY A 210 2.55 24.05 5.39
CA GLY A 210 1.96 24.82 4.30
C GLY A 210 0.68 24.14 3.81
N ALA A 211 -0.42 24.87 3.73
CA ALA A 211 -1.59 24.42 2.98
C ALA A 211 -1.15 24.24 1.51
N CYS A 212 -1.18 22.99 1.04
CA CYS A 212 -0.77 22.64 -0.32
C CYS A 212 -1.69 23.36 -1.31
N GLU A 213 -1.18 24.38 -1.99
CA GLU A 213 -1.91 25.10 -3.02
C GLU A 213 -2.38 24.13 -4.11
N ASP A 214 -3.61 24.34 -4.59
CA ASP A 214 -4.23 23.50 -5.59
C ASP A 214 -3.39 23.49 -6.87
N THR A 215 -2.67 22.39 -7.06
CA THR A 215 -1.81 22.25 -8.23
C THR A 215 -2.67 22.01 -9.46
N ASP A 216 -2.73 22.99 -10.38
CA ASP A 216 -3.30 22.79 -11.70
C ASP A 216 -2.37 21.89 -12.54
N TRP A 217 -2.68 20.59 -12.56
CA TRP A 217 -1.98 19.59 -13.36
C TRP A 217 -1.96 19.92 -14.85
N GLY A 218 -3.00 20.60 -15.36
CA GLY A 218 -3.05 21.04 -16.74
C GLY A 218 -1.97 22.08 -17.04
N ALA A 219 -1.78 23.05 -16.15
CA ALA A 219 -0.70 24.04 -16.25
C ALA A 219 0.68 23.40 -16.11
N LEU A 220 0.83 22.49 -15.13
CA LEU A 220 2.09 21.77 -14.88
C LEU A 220 2.55 21.03 -16.15
N VAL A 221 1.67 20.21 -16.75
CA VAL A 221 2.01 19.42 -17.93
C VAL A 221 2.30 20.31 -19.15
N LYS A 222 1.61 21.45 -19.29
CA LYS A 222 1.93 22.44 -20.34
C LYS A 222 3.33 23.02 -20.18
N CYS A 223 3.79 23.24 -18.95
CA CYS A 223 5.10 23.81 -18.61
C CYS A 223 6.28 22.81 -18.57
N LEU A 224 6.05 21.51 -18.85
CA LEU A 224 7.13 20.51 -18.91
C LEU A 224 7.97 20.68 -20.18
N ASP A 225 9.28 20.45 -20.13
CA ASP A 225 10.07 20.48 -21.37
C ASP A 225 9.71 19.30 -22.30
N THR A 226 10.04 19.40 -23.59
CA THR A 226 9.76 18.30 -24.54
C THR A 226 10.52 17.01 -24.18
N SER A 227 11.72 17.13 -23.61
CA SER A 227 12.52 16.02 -23.10
C SER A 227 11.91 15.39 -21.84
N GLU A 228 11.41 16.22 -20.92
CA GLU A 228 10.71 15.78 -19.70
C GLU A 228 9.40 15.07 -20.05
N ALA A 229 8.62 15.62 -20.97
CA ALA A 229 7.38 15.02 -21.45
C ALA A 229 7.61 13.66 -22.14
N LYS A 230 8.70 13.53 -22.93
CA LYS A 230 9.12 12.23 -23.50
C LYS A 230 9.49 11.23 -22.41
N THR A 231 10.25 11.66 -21.39
CA THR A 231 10.60 10.81 -20.24
C THR A 231 9.36 10.35 -19.48
N LEU A 232 8.43 11.28 -19.24
CA LEU A 232 7.17 11.02 -18.57
C LEU A 232 6.27 10.06 -19.38
N LEU A 233 6.25 10.18 -20.71
CA LEU A 233 5.54 9.25 -21.59
C LEU A 233 6.15 7.84 -21.55
N GLY A 234 7.49 7.74 -21.50
CA GLY A 234 8.18 6.46 -21.28
C GLY A 234 7.80 5.82 -19.94
N PHE A 235 7.74 6.62 -18.87
CA PHE A 235 7.28 6.14 -17.55
C PHE A 235 5.81 5.73 -17.56
N ALA A 236 4.94 6.49 -18.22
CA ALA A 236 3.53 6.15 -18.36
C ALA A 236 3.34 4.79 -19.07
N ALA A 237 4.15 4.49 -20.09
CA ALA A 237 4.13 3.20 -20.77
C ALA A 237 4.51 2.03 -19.85
N GLU A 238 5.56 2.20 -19.03
CA GLU A 238 5.91 1.20 -18.01
C GLU A 238 4.81 1.05 -16.94
N TRP A 239 4.23 2.15 -16.48
CA TRP A 239 3.19 2.13 -15.44
C TRP A 239 1.84 1.58 -15.94
N ALA A 240 1.54 1.73 -17.23
CA ALA A 240 0.35 1.14 -17.85
C ALA A 240 0.41 -0.39 -17.90
N ALA A 241 1.62 -0.98 -17.91
CA ALA A 241 1.79 -2.43 -17.90
C ALA A 241 1.42 -3.04 -16.53
N ALA A 242 1.64 -2.31 -15.43
CA ALA A 242 1.32 -2.75 -14.08
C ALA A 242 -0.13 -2.36 -13.69
N PRO A 243 -1.00 -3.32 -13.31
CA PRO A 243 -2.42 -3.03 -13.07
C PRO A 243 -2.67 -2.06 -11.91
N ALA A 244 -1.80 -2.07 -10.88
CA ALA A 244 -1.92 -1.19 -9.71
C ALA A 244 -1.65 0.30 -10.01
N THR A 245 -0.95 0.59 -11.11
CA THR A 245 -0.58 1.95 -11.56
C THR A 245 -1.23 2.34 -12.88
N ALA A 246 -1.91 1.41 -13.56
CA ALA A 246 -2.51 1.64 -14.86
C ALA A 246 -3.50 2.80 -14.88
N ALA A 247 -4.38 2.92 -13.87
CA ALA A 247 -5.32 4.04 -13.78
C ALA A 247 -4.61 5.41 -13.70
N ALA A 248 -3.54 5.49 -12.91
CA ALA A 248 -2.74 6.72 -12.80
C ALA A 248 -2.02 7.03 -14.12
N ALA A 249 -1.48 6.01 -14.78
CA ALA A 249 -0.83 6.14 -16.09
C ALA A 249 -1.80 6.64 -17.16
N HIS A 250 -3.02 6.10 -17.23
CA HIS A 250 -4.04 6.55 -18.18
C HIS A 250 -4.54 7.96 -17.88
N GLY A 251 -4.73 8.32 -16.60
CA GLY A 251 -5.06 9.70 -16.22
C GLY A 251 -3.99 10.69 -16.66
N LEU A 252 -2.72 10.34 -16.45
CA LEU A 252 -1.58 11.15 -16.91
C LEU A 252 -1.50 11.23 -18.44
N LEU A 253 -1.69 10.12 -19.14
CA LEU A 253 -1.69 10.07 -20.61
C LEU A 253 -2.79 10.97 -21.16
N HIS A 254 -4.00 10.90 -20.61
CA HIS A 254 -5.11 11.76 -21.01
C HIS A 254 -4.79 13.24 -20.78
N LEU A 255 -4.17 13.59 -19.64
CA LEU A 255 -3.72 14.97 -19.38
C LEU A 255 -2.64 15.43 -20.37
N LEU A 256 -1.68 14.55 -20.70
CA LEU A 256 -0.64 14.83 -21.69
C LEU A 256 -1.22 15.07 -23.09
N LEU A 257 -2.09 14.18 -23.55
CA LEU A 257 -2.73 14.27 -24.87
C LEU A 257 -3.68 15.46 -24.98
N ARG A 258 -4.34 15.84 -23.88
CA ARG A 258 -5.23 17.02 -23.85
C ARG A 258 -4.45 18.34 -23.81
N SER A 259 -3.26 18.35 -23.22
CA SER A 259 -2.47 19.57 -23.05
C SER A 259 -1.48 19.82 -24.18
N ARG A 260 -1.06 18.79 -24.91
CA ARG A 260 -0.06 18.87 -25.98
C ARG A 260 -0.49 18.12 -27.22
N SER A 261 -0.20 18.68 -28.39
CA SER A 261 -0.34 17.95 -29.65
C SER A 261 0.68 16.80 -29.71
N LEU A 262 0.25 15.67 -30.27
CA LEU A 262 1.13 14.52 -30.52
C LEU A 262 2.33 14.91 -31.39
N ASP A 263 2.12 15.81 -32.36
CA ASP A 263 3.19 16.31 -33.22
C ASP A 263 4.28 17.03 -32.44
N ALA A 264 3.94 17.81 -31.40
CA ALA A 264 4.92 18.48 -30.55
C ALA A 264 5.71 17.49 -29.68
N LEU A 265 5.07 16.40 -29.24
CA LEU A 265 5.73 15.35 -28.47
C LEU A 265 6.66 14.49 -29.35
N LEU A 266 6.28 14.27 -30.61
CA LEU A 266 7.04 13.48 -31.56
C LEU A 266 8.09 14.29 -32.32
N SER A 267 7.96 15.61 -32.37
CA SER A 267 8.96 16.48 -32.98
C SER A 267 10.32 16.28 -32.28
N SER A 268 11.31 15.83 -33.05
CA SER A 268 12.70 15.83 -32.61
C SER A 268 13.13 17.29 -32.48
N SER A 269 13.61 17.69 -31.31
CA SER A 269 14.22 18.99 -31.05
C SER A 269 15.55 19.07 -31.81
N SER A 270 15.51 19.10 -33.14
CA SER A 270 16.67 19.17 -34.01
C SER A 270 17.10 20.63 -34.12
N SER A 271 17.60 21.18 -33.02
CA SER A 271 18.32 22.46 -32.99
C SER A 271 19.79 22.27 -33.37
N SER A 272 20.08 21.36 -34.29
CA SER A 272 21.41 21.21 -34.89
C SER A 272 21.37 21.84 -36.28
N SER A 273 21.62 23.14 -36.30
CA SER A 273 22.02 23.93 -37.45
C SER A 273 23.29 23.33 -38.05
N SER A 274 23.12 22.43 -39.02
CA SER A 274 24.18 21.97 -39.90
C SER A 274 23.63 21.90 -41.30
N SER A 275 24.02 22.93 -42.06
CA SER A 275 23.75 23.21 -43.46
C SER A 275 24.24 22.09 -44.38
N SER A 276 23.56 21.94 -45.52
CA SER A 276 23.99 21.29 -46.78
C SER A 276 24.29 19.78 -46.67
N SER A 277 23.63 18.86 -47.38
CA SER A 277 23.47 18.84 -48.84
C SER A 277 22.36 17.87 -49.24
N SER A 278 21.65 18.20 -50.31
CA SER A 278 20.48 17.53 -50.86
C SER A 278 20.70 16.06 -51.24
N SER A 279 19.97 15.15 -50.59
CA SER A 279 19.53 13.91 -51.23
C SER A 279 18.12 13.55 -50.74
N SER A 280 17.15 13.85 -51.60
CA SER A 280 15.73 13.60 -51.42
C SER A 280 15.46 12.10 -51.37
N LYS A 281 15.17 11.56 -50.18
CA LYS A 281 14.17 10.53 -49.86
C LYS A 281 14.45 9.97 -48.46
N GLU A 282 13.37 9.74 -47.72
CA GLU A 282 13.28 9.18 -46.36
C GLU A 282 13.42 10.15 -45.17
N LEU A 283 12.43 11.07 -45.08
CA LEU A 283 12.13 11.89 -43.89
C LEU A 283 11.76 11.08 -42.62
N TRP A 284 11.70 9.75 -42.69
CA TRP A 284 11.40 8.86 -41.56
C TRP A 284 12.66 8.24 -40.90
N GLY A 285 13.86 8.54 -41.41
CA GLY A 285 15.10 7.86 -40.99
C GLY A 285 15.66 8.26 -39.61
N LYS A 286 15.22 9.38 -39.00
CA LYS A 286 15.64 9.74 -37.64
C LYS A 286 14.76 8.99 -36.63
N LYS A 287 15.24 7.83 -36.19
CA LYS A 287 14.60 6.99 -35.17
C LYS A 287 14.35 7.79 -33.89
N LEU A 288 13.13 8.30 -33.74
CA LEU A 288 12.66 8.94 -32.51
C LEU A 288 12.70 7.90 -31.40
N SER A 289 13.45 8.15 -30.33
CA SER A 289 13.49 7.29 -29.16
C SER A 289 12.84 7.95 -27.95
N ILE A 290 11.99 7.18 -27.27
CA ILE A 290 11.35 7.53 -25.99
C ILE A 290 11.91 6.55 -24.97
N GLY A 291 12.72 7.03 -24.03
CA GLY A 291 13.36 6.18 -23.02
C GLY A 291 14.30 5.12 -23.61
N GLY A 292 14.95 5.42 -24.75
CA GLY A 292 15.84 4.48 -25.44
C GLY A 292 15.13 3.48 -26.37
N LYS A 293 13.80 3.42 -26.37
CA LYS A 293 12.99 2.58 -27.28
C LYS A 293 12.43 3.42 -28.41
N PRO A 294 12.23 2.89 -29.63
CA PRO A 294 11.63 3.66 -30.72
C PRO A 294 10.20 4.08 -30.35
N ALA A 295 9.86 5.33 -30.65
CA ALA A 295 8.60 5.94 -30.24
C ALA A 295 7.37 5.15 -30.73
N ALA A 296 7.46 4.57 -31.93
CA ALA A 296 6.42 3.74 -32.52
C ALA A 296 6.10 2.50 -31.66
N GLU A 297 7.12 1.81 -31.14
CA GLU A 297 6.92 0.65 -30.26
C GLU A 297 6.27 1.05 -28.94
N VAL A 298 6.71 2.16 -28.33
CA VAL A 298 6.14 2.66 -27.08
C VAL A 298 4.66 3.02 -27.24
N LEU A 299 4.30 3.68 -28.34
CA LEU A 299 2.91 4.02 -28.65
C LEU A 299 2.06 2.78 -28.94
N GLN A 300 2.60 1.81 -29.68
CA GLN A 300 1.89 0.56 -29.96
C GLN A 300 1.62 -0.24 -28.68
N VAL A 301 2.59 -0.31 -27.77
CA VAL A 301 2.43 -0.94 -26.46
C VAL A 301 1.38 -0.20 -25.63
N LEU A 302 1.41 1.14 -25.60
CA LEU A 302 0.42 1.94 -24.90
C LEU A 302 -1.01 1.72 -25.44
N LEU A 303 -1.17 1.65 -26.76
CA LEU A 303 -2.47 1.39 -27.40
C LEU A 303 -2.99 -0.01 -27.06
N LEU A 304 -2.14 -1.03 -27.12
CA LEU A 304 -2.50 -2.39 -26.72
C LEU A 304 -2.91 -2.47 -25.24
N LEU A 305 -2.17 -1.80 -24.35
CA LEU A 305 -2.48 -1.75 -22.93
C LEU A 305 -3.77 -0.97 -22.66
N ALA A 306 -4.00 0.14 -23.34
CA ALA A 306 -5.24 0.91 -23.23
C ALA A 306 -6.47 0.08 -23.64
N ASN A 307 -6.41 -0.58 -24.79
CA ASN A 307 -7.49 -1.48 -25.25
C ASN A 307 -7.75 -2.62 -24.25
N ARG A 308 -6.69 -3.16 -23.64
CA ARG A 308 -6.83 -4.20 -22.60
C ARG A 308 -7.54 -3.67 -21.36
N GLN A 309 -7.20 -2.46 -20.90
CA GLN A 309 -7.87 -1.87 -19.74
C GLN A 309 -9.31 -1.47 -20.05
N GLU A 310 -9.59 -0.97 -21.25
CA GLU A 310 -10.94 -0.67 -21.71
C GLU A 310 -11.84 -1.91 -21.63
N ARG A 311 -11.39 -3.06 -22.15
CA ARG A 311 -12.13 -4.33 -22.04
C ARG A 311 -12.35 -4.76 -20.60
N ARG A 312 -11.39 -4.54 -19.71
CA ARG A 312 -11.53 -4.85 -18.27
C ARG A 312 -12.58 -3.95 -17.61
N VAL A 313 -12.56 -2.65 -17.91
CA VAL A 313 -13.54 -1.70 -17.38
C VAL A 313 -14.93 -2.00 -17.93
N ALA A 314 -15.05 -2.32 -19.22
CA ALA A 314 -16.31 -2.74 -19.83
C ALA A 314 -16.88 -4.00 -19.13
N ALA A 315 -16.05 -5.03 -18.92
CA ALA A 315 -16.46 -6.23 -18.18
C ALA A 315 -16.85 -5.94 -16.71
N LEU A 316 -16.17 -4.98 -16.06
CA LEU A 316 -16.55 -4.56 -14.70
C LEU A 316 -17.88 -3.79 -14.70
N LEU A 317 -18.15 -2.97 -15.71
CA LEU A 317 -19.43 -2.28 -15.88
C LEU A 317 -20.55 -3.30 -16.14
N GLU A 318 -20.33 -4.28 -17.01
CA GLU A 318 -21.27 -5.38 -17.25
C GLU A 318 -21.61 -6.12 -15.95
N LYS A 319 -20.60 -6.46 -15.15
CA LYS A 319 -20.80 -7.08 -13.83
C LYS A 319 -21.47 -6.14 -12.84
N SER A 320 -21.28 -4.82 -12.94
CA SER A 320 -21.94 -3.86 -12.04
C SER A 320 -23.46 -3.83 -12.23
N TYR A 321 -23.97 -4.15 -13.42
CA TYR A 321 -25.42 -4.30 -13.65
C TYR A 321 -26.03 -5.48 -12.89
N LEU A 322 -25.23 -6.45 -12.43
CA LEU A 322 -25.74 -7.49 -11.53
C LEU A 322 -26.21 -6.89 -10.19
N LEU A 323 -25.58 -5.80 -9.73
CA LEU A 323 -26.06 -5.09 -8.53
C LEU A 323 -27.43 -4.46 -8.77
N ASP A 324 -27.67 -3.90 -9.95
CA ASP A 324 -28.97 -3.35 -10.32
C ASP A 324 -30.06 -4.44 -10.42
N LEU A 325 -29.69 -5.67 -10.77
CA LEU A 325 -30.60 -6.83 -10.76
C LEU A 325 -30.86 -7.37 -9.34
N LEU A 326 -29.87 -7.29 -8.45
CA LEU A 326 -29.97 -7.80 -7.07
C LEU A 326 -30.61 -6.80 -6.10
N LEU A 327 -30.51 -5.49 -6.37
CA LEU A 327 -31.10 -4.46 -5.50
C LEU A 327 -32.63 -4.61 -5.33
N PRO A 328 -33.42 -4.86 -6.40
CA PRO A 328 -34.86 -5.11 -6.26
C PRO A 328 -35.17 -6.39 -5.48
N THR A 329 -34.42 -7.48 -5.71
CA THR A 329 -34.68 -8.76 -5.01
C THR A 329 -34.35 -8.65 -3.53
N ALA A 330 -33.27 -7.95 -3.17
CA ALA A 330 -32.96 -7.64 -1.77
C ALA A 330 -34.07 -6.81 -1.09
N ALA A 331 -34.63 -5.83 -1.79
CA ALA A 331 -35.75 -5.03 -1.26
C ALA A 331 -37.01 -5.88 -1.02
N VAL A 332 -37.32 -6.84 -1.91
CA VAL A 332 -38.44 -7.77 -1.74
C VAL A 332 -38.21 -8.69 -0.54
N VAL A 333 -37.03 -9.29 -0.42
CA VAL A 333 -36.70 -10.15 0.73
C VAL A 333 -36.78 -9.36 2.04
N GLN A 334 -36.31 -8.11 2.05
CA GLN A 334 -36.44 -7.24 3.22
C GLN A 334 -37.90 -6.95 3.56
N GLN A 335 -38.76 -6.76 2.56
CA GLN A 335 -40.20 -6.56 2.76
C GLN A 335 -40.89 -7.82 3.29
N GLU A 336 -40.57 -9.01 2.75
CA GLU A 336 -41.11 -10.29 3.24
C GLU A 336 -40.69 -10.57 4.68
N LEU A 337 -39.41 -10.32 5.02
CA LEU A 337 -38.92 -10.46 6.38
C LEU A 337 -39.65 -9.49 7.33
N GLN A 338 -39.92 -8.26 6.89
CA GLN A 338 -40.69 -7.29 7.66
C GLN A 338 -42.15 -7.70 7.85
N GLN A 339 -42.76 -8.34 6.85
CA GLN A 339 -44.12 -8.91 6.95
C GLN A 339 -44.17 -10.11 7.90
N LEU A 340 -43.14 -10.96 7.94
CA LEU A 340 -43.07 -12.09 8.86
C LEU A 340 -42.81 -11.65 10.32
N LEU A 341 -42.07 -10.56 10.51
CA LEU A 341 -41.77 -10.03 11.85
C LEU A 341 -43.00 -9.37 12.51
N GLN A 342 -43.85 -8.73 11.71
CA GLN A 342 -45.02 -7.98 12.19
C GLN A 342 -46.02 -8.80 13.03
N PRO A 343 -46.46 -10.01 12.62
CA PRO A 343 -47.35 -10.84 13.43
C PRO A 343 -46.68 -11.36 14.70
N LEU A 344 -45.39 -11.66 14.67
CA LEU A 344 -44.64 -12.08 15.86
C LEU A 344 -44.63 -10.97 16.92
N GLN A 345 -44.42 -9.73 16.49
CA GLN A 345 -44.47 -8.56 17.37
C GLN A 345 -45.88 -8.31 17.93
N GLN A 346 -46.92 -8.47 17.11
CA GLN A 346 -48.31 -8.38 17.59
C GLN A 346 -48.67 -9.49 18.58
N GLN A 347 -48.23 -10.73 18.33
CA GLN A 347 -48.45 -11.86 19.23
C GLN A 347 -47.79 -11.61 20.60
N GLN A 348 -46.59 -11.04 20.61
CA GLN A 348 -45.90 -10.66 21.85
C GLN A 348 -46.65 -9.57 22.62
N GLN A 349 -47.17 -8.54 21.94
CA GLN A 349 -48.03 -7.52 22.58
C GLN A 349 -49.32 -8.11 23.15
N GLN A 350 -49.98 -9.02 22.44
CA GLN A 350 -51.19 -9.67 22.95
C GLN A 350 -50.91 -10.51 24.19
N GLN A 351 -49.79 -11.26 24.24
CA GLN A 351 -49.38 -11.98 25.44
C GLN A 351 -49.15 -11.04 26.62
N GLN A 352 -48.52 -9.88 26.40
CA GLN A 352 -48.32 -8.88 27.45
C GLN A 352 -49.66 -8.35 27.99
N GLN A 353 -50.62 -8.03 27.13
CA GLN A 353 -51.94 -7.57 27.56
C GLN A 353 -52.69 -8.64 28.34
N GLN A 354 -52.64 -9.91 27.92
CA GLN A 354 -53.27 -11.01 28.65
C GLN A 354 -52.65 -11.19 30.06
N GLN A 355 -51.33 -11.09 30.18
CA GLN A 355 -50.65 -11.16 31.49
C GLN A 355 -51.05 -9.98 32.40
N GLN A 356 -51.16 -8.76 31.85
CA GLN A 356 -51.63 -7.60 32.61
C GLN A 356 -53.08 -7.77 33.07
N GLN A 357 -53.97 -8.30 32.22
CA GLN A 357 -55.35 -8.57 32.59
C GLN A 357 -55.47 -9.66 33.66
N GLN A 358 -54.69 -10.74 33.57
CA GLN A 358 -54.67 -11.79 34.60
C GLN A 358 -54.13 -11.26 35.94
N LYS A 359 -53.10 -10.42 35.92
CA LYS A 359 -52.59 -9.75 37.12
C LYS A 359 -53.62 -8.79 37.71
N GLY A 360 -54.27 -7.98 36.89
CA GLY A 360 -55.35 -7.09 37.33
C GLY A 360 -56.52 -7.85 37.96
N LYS A 361 -56.90 -9.02 37.40
CA LYS A 361 -57.92 -9.90 37.99
C LYS A 361 -57.46 -10.49 39.34
N LYS A 362 -56.20 -10.93 39.46
CA LYS A 362 -55.63 -11.41 40.74
C LYS A 362 -55.57 -10.30 41.80
N GLN A 363 -55.15 -9.09 41.42
CA GLN A 363 -55.11 -7.94 42.31
C GLN A 363 -56.51 -7.51 42.75
N LYS A 364 -57.50 -7.49 41.84
CA LYS A 364 -58.91 -7.21 42.19
C LYS A 364 -59.49 -8.28 43.12
N LYS A 365 -59.22 -9.58 42.89
CA LYS A 365 -59.64 -10.65 43.81
C LYS A 365 -58.97 -10.53 45.20
N ALA A 366 -57.67 -10.22 45.25
CA ALA A 366 -56.96 -10.02 46.50
C ALA A 366 -57.48 -8.78 47.26
N ALA A 367 -57.73 -7.68 46.54
CA ALA A 367 -58.31 -6.46 47.13
C ALA A 367 -59.72 -6.70 47.66
N ALA A 368 -60.56 -7.48 46.96
CA ALA A 368 -61.89 -7.87 47.42
C ALA A 368 -61.83 -8.77 48.67
N ALA A 369 -60.90 -9.73 48.73
CA ALA A 369 -60.69 -10.57 49.91
C ALA A 369 -60.20 -9.77 51.13
N VAL A 370 -59.34 -8.78 50.91
CA VAL A 370 -58.87 -7.86 51.97
C VAL A 370 -59.98 -6.90 52.41
N ALA A 371 -60.87 -6.47 51.52
CA ALA A 371 -62.01 -5.65 51.88
C ALA A 371 -63.06 -6.42 52.71
N ALA A 372 -63.31 -7.69 52.39
CA ALA A 372 -64.23 -8.54 53.15
C ALA A 372 -63.74 -8.86 54.57
N THR A 373 -62.43 -8.85 54.80
CA THR A 373 -61.82 -9.10 56.12
C THR A 373 -61.62 -7.84 56.97
N ALA A 374 -61.82 -6.64 56.40
CA ALA A 374 -61.63 -5.36 57.11
C ALA A 374 -62.85 -4.89 57.94
N ALA A 375 -63.94 -5.66 57.95
CA ALA A 375 -65.13 -5.33 58.76
C ALA A 375 -65.00 -5.75 60.24
N ALA A 376 -63.92 -6.43 60.63
CA ALA A 376 -63.63 -6.80 62.01
C ALA A 376 -62.18 -6.42 62.40
N GLU A 377 -62.08 -5.45 63.32
CA GLU A 377 -60.97 -5.20 64.26
C GLU A 377 -59.71 -4.37 63.87
N GLU A 378 -59.41 -3.47 64.83
CA GLU A 378 -58.12 -2.93 65.34
C GLU A 378 -57.22 -1.97 64.49
N PRO A 379 -56.87 -0.76 65.01
CA PRO A 379 -56.17 0.32 64.30
C PRO A 379 -54.65 0.14 64.03
N GLY A 380 -54.07 -1.06 64.18
CA GLY A 380 -52.62 -1.30 64.07
C GLY A 380 -52.04 -1.66 62.68
N SER A 381 -52.85 -1.83 61.64
CA SER A 381 -52.48 -2.59 60.41
C SER A 381 -51.84 -1.77 59.25
N LYS A 382 -51.73 -0.44 59.36
CA LYS A 382 -51.25 0.44 58.26
C LYS A 382 -49.81 0.17 57.80
N LYS A 383 -48.93 -0.29 58.71
CA LYS A 383 -47.52 -0.59 58.39
C LYS A 383 -47.35 -1.84 57.52
N LYS A 384 -48.15 -2.89 57.76
CA LYS A 384 -48.13 -4.12 56.94
C LYS A 384 -48.66 -3.86 55.53
N LYS A 385 -49.70 -3.03 55.39
CA LYS A 385 -50.28 -2.69 54.09
C LYS A 385 -49.29 -1.94 53.18
N ARG A 386 -48.52 -0.99 53.73
CA ARG A 386 -47.45 -0.29 53.00
C ARG A 386 -46.32 -1.24 52.58
N LYS A 387 -45.89 -2.15 53.46
CA LYS A 387 -44.82 -3.11 53.15
C LYS A 387 -45.24 -4.11 52.07
N LEU A 388 -46.49 -4.57 52.10
CA LEU A 388 -47.04 -5.44 51.06
C LEU A 388 -47.22 -4.71 49.72
N GLN A 389 -47.67 -3.45 49.74
CA GLN A 389 -47.79 -2.62 48.54
C GLN A 389 -46.42 -2.35 47.90
N GLN A 390 -45.40 -2.03 48.72
CA GLN A 390 -44.04 -1.81 48.24
C GLN A 390 -43.40 -3.09 47.68
N GLN A 391 -43.63 -4.24 48.31
CA GLN A 391 -43.18 -5.53 47.79
C GLN A 391 -43.85 -5.88 46.45
N GLN A 392 -45.14 -5.55 46.31
CA GLN A 392 -45.87 -5.77 45.06
C GLN A 392 -45.38 -4.84 43.93
N GLN A 393 -44.96 -3.62 44.25
CA GLN A 393 -44.38 -2.67 43.30
C GLN A 393 -42.98 -3.12 42.83
N GLN A 394 -42.12 -3.59 43.74
CA GLN A 394 -40.81 -4.15 43.37
C GLN A 394 -40.91 -5.40 42.49
N GLN A 395 -41.88 -6.28 42.75
CA GLN A 395 -42.11 -7.44 41.85
C GLN A 395 -42.58 -7.02 40.46
N GLN A 396 -43.30 -5.90 40.33
CA GLN A 396 -43.71 -5.37 39.03
C GLN A 396 -42.51 -4.83 38.24
N GLU A 397 -41.62 -4.07 38.87
CA GLU A 397 -40.41 -3.53 38.24
C GLU A 397 -39.45 -4.64 37.77
N GLN A 398 -39.22 -5.67 38.59
CA GLN A 398 -38.36 -6.79 38.20
C GLN A 398 -38.87 -7.54 36.96
N GLN A 399 -40.19 -7.72 36.84
CA GLN A 399 -40.76 -8.37 35.65
C GLN A 399 -40.70 -7.49 34.41
N GLN A 400 -40.76 -6.17 34.57
CA GLN A 400 -40.64 -5.23 33.45
C GLN A 400 -39.20 -5.24 32.89
N GLN A 401 -38.19 -5.25 33.77
CA GLN A 401 -36.77 -5.37 33.37
C GLN A 401 -36.46 -6.69 32.65
N GLN A 402 -37.00 -7.81 33.12
CA GLN A 402 -36.82 -9.09 32.41
C GLN A 402 -37.43 -9.07 31.00
N GLN A 403 -38.53 -8.36 30.82
CA GLN A 403 -39.16 -8.21 29.50
C GLN A 403 -38.33 -7.34 28.55
N GLU A 404 -37.78 -6.24 29.04
CA GLU A 404 -36.87 -5.39 28.25
C GLU A 404 -35.61 -6.15 27.84
N GLN A 405 -35.04 -6.97 28.71
CA GLN A 405 -33.89 -7.81 28.36
C GLN A 405 -34.21 -8.83 27.26
N GLN A 406 -35.38 -9.47 27.29
CA GLN A 406 -35.77 -10.39 26.21
C GLN A 406 -35.98 -9.67 24.88
N GLN A 407 -36.54 -8.46 24.89
CA GLN A 407 -36.66 -7.66 23.67
C GLN A 407 -35.29 -7.23 23.13
N GLN A 408 -34.34 -6.85 24.00
CA GLN A 408 -32.98 -6.53 23.58
C GLN A 408 -32.26 -7.74 22.97
N GLN A 409 -32.40 -8.94 23.55
CA GLN A 409 -31.81 -10.15 22.97
C GLN A 409 -32.40 -10.49 21.60
N GLN A 410 -33.71 -10.33 21.39
CA GLN A 410 -34.32 -10.52 20.08
C GLN A 410 -33.83 -9.48 19.05
N GLN A 411 -33.70 -8.21 19.45
CA GLN A 411 -33.14 -7.18 18.58
C GLN A 411 -31.67 -7.46 18.22
N GLN A 412 -30.88 -7.96 19.17
CA GLN A 412 -29.50 -8.36 18.92
C GLN A 412 -29.40 -9.52 17.93
N LEU A 413 -30.22 -10.56 18.08
CA LEU A 413 -30.27 -11.68 17.14
C LEU A 413 -30.66 -11.23 15.73
N LEU A 414 -31.69 -10.38 15.61
CA LEU A 414 -32.11 -9.82 14.32
C LEU A 414 -31.03 -8.93 13.67
N SER A 415 -30.28 -8.18 14.48
CA SER A 415 -29.18 -7.34 13.98
C SER A 415 -27.95 -8.14 13.57
N ALA A 416 -27.68 -9.26 14.24
CA ALA A 416 -26.54 -10.13 13.94
C ALA A 416 -26.75 -10.91 12.64
N GLU A 417 -27.98 -11.38 12.38
CA GLU A 417 -28.30 -12.15 11.18
C GLU A 417 -28.44 -11.27 9.92
N ALA A 418 -28.85 -10.00 10.08
CA ALA A 418 -28.88 -9.01 8.98
C ALA A 418 -27.48 -8.49 8.58
N LEU A 419 -26.44 -8.85 9.34
CA LEU A 419 -25.05 -8.38 9.17
C LEU A 419 -24.08 -9.57 9.08
N GLU A 420 -24.40 -10.62 8.33
CA GLU A 420 -23.35 -11.46 7.76
C GLU A 420 -22.85 -10.83 6.44
N PRO A 421 -21.81 -9.97 6.45
CA PRO A 421 -21.14 -9.52 5.24
C PRO A 421 -20.45 -10.66 4.49
N HIS A 422 -20.43 -11.87 5.05
CA HIS A 422 -19.76 -13.02 4.46
C HIS A 422 -20.32 -13.40 3.09
N PHE A 423 -21.64 -13.37 2.89
CA PHE A 423 -22.19 -13.81 1.60
C PHE A 423 -21.92 -12.81 0.47
N ALA A 424 -22.14 -11.51 0.71
CA ALA A 424 -21.86 -10.48 -0.29
C ALA A 424 -20.36 -10.34 -0.57
N ALA A 425 -19.51 -10.47 0.46
CA ALA A 425 -18.06 -10.42 0.32
C ALA A 425 -17.49 -11.67 -0.37
N GLU A 426 -17.92 -12.90 -0.01
CA GLU A 426 -17.51 -14.13 -0.72
C GLU A 426 -18.01 -14.14 -2.16
N PHE A 427 -19.25 -13.70 -2.41
CA PHE A 427 -19.80 -13.61 -3.76
C PHE A 427 -19.00 -12.63 -4.62
N THR A 428 -18.69 -11.43 -4.11
CA THR A 428 -17.81 -10.50 -4.83
C THR A 428 -16.40 -11.06 -4.97
N GLN A 429 -15.83 -11.75 -3.98
CA GLN A 429 -14.51 -12.37 -4.11
C GLN A 429 -14.49 -13.46 -5.18
N ARG A 430 -15.49 -14.34 -5.21
CA ARG A 430 -15.62 -15.41 -6.22
C ARG A 430 -15.92 -14.85 -7.61
N CYS A 431 -16.73 -13.81 -7.74
CA CYS A 431 -17.05 -13.21 -9.04
C CYS A 431 -15.95 -12.28 -9.58
N LEU A 432 -15.14 -11.65 -8.71
CA LEU A 432 -14.06 -10.74 -9.12
C LEU A 432 -12.70 -11.43 -9.24
N TYR A 433 -12.42 -12.44 -8.41
CA TYR A 433 -11.12 -13.10 -8.33
C TYR A 433 -11.15 -14.62 -8.55
N GLY A 434 -12.34 -15.23 -8.68
CA GLY A 434 -12.46 -16.65 -9.03
C GLY A 434 -12.14 -16.87 -10.50
N GLU A 435 -11.23 -17.81 -10.76
CA GLU A 435 -10.97 -18.42 -12.06
C GLU A 435 -12.23 -19.19 -12.52
N LEU A 436 -13.20 -18.49 -13.10
CA LEU A 436 -14.15 -19.14 -13.99
C LEU A 436 -13.38 -19.51 -15.26
N GLN A 437 -12.74 -20.68 -15.23
CA GLN A 437 -12.42 -21.43 -16.44
C GLN A 437 -13.74 -21.72 -17.15
N ILE A 438 -14.06 -20.90 -18.14
CA ILE A 438 -15.09 -21.18 -19.14
C ILE A 438 -14.37 -21.60 -20.41
#